data_AF-A0A8S9M5E0-F1
#
_entry.id   AF-A0A8S9M5E0-F1
#
_cell.length_a   1.000
_cell.length_b   1.000
_cell.length_c   1.000
_cell.angle_alpha   90.00
_cell.angle_beta   90.00
_cell.angle_gamma   90.00
#
_symmetry.space_group_name_H-M   'P 1'
#
loop_
_entity.id
_entity.type
_entity.pdbx_description
1 polymer ?
#
loop_
_entity_poly.entity_id
_entity_poly.type
_entity_poly.pdbx_seq_one_letter_code
_entity_poly.pdbx_strand_id
1 'polypeptide(L)'
;MLILRNIDFLFEMPEISATGNNATLFNSGVMVVEPSNSTFQLLMDHINEIVSYNGGDQGYLNEVYTWWHRIPKHMNFLKHFWEGDEPEIKQMKTRLFGTDPPILYVLHYLGNKPWLCFRDYDCNWNVDILQEFASDVAHKTWWRVHDAMPENLQKFCLLRSKQKAQLEWDRMQAEKGNYTDGHWKIKIKDKRLETCYEDFCYWESMLWHWGDKNWTDNSTNSLSPPPALKTPLSSL
;
A
#
# COMPACT_ATOMS: atom_id res chain seq x y z
N MET A 1 -6.56 -2.20 1.14
CA MET A 1 -7.37 -2.40 2.36
C MET A 1 -8.09 -3.73 2.28
N LEU A 2 -8.36 -4.37 3.41
CA LEU A 2 -9.14 -5.60 3.48
C LEU A 2 -10.15 -5.51 4.63
N ILE A 3 -11.44 -5.67 4.32
CA ILE A 3 -12.52 -5.73 5.31
C ILE A 3 -12.62 -7.19 5.79
N LEU A 4 -12.46 -7.40 7.09
CA LEU A 4 -12.43 -8.73 7.71
C LEU A 4 -13.70 -9.04 8.51
N ARG A 5 -14.47 -8.02 8.87
CA ARG A 5 -15.72 -8.10 9.63
C ARG A 5 -16.69 -7.04 9.10
N ASN A 6 -17.99 -7.23 9.34
CA ASN A 6 -18.98 -6.18 9.05
C ASN A 6 -18.62 -4.88 9.79
N ILE A 7 -18.68 -3.76 9.08
CA ILE A 7 -18.36 -2.42 9.57
C ILE A 7 -19.54 -1.44 9.38
N ASP A 8 -20.76 -1.94 9.18
CA ASP A 8 -21.90 -1.08 8.84
C ASP A 8 -22.27 -0.13 9.99
N PHE A 9 -21.93 -0.48 11.23
CA PHE A 9 -22.08 0.41 12.39
C PHE A 9 -21.27 1.71 12.25
N LEU A 10 -20.27 1.78 11.36
CA LEU A 10 -19.56 3.03 11.09
C LEU A 10 -20.48 4.09 10.44
N PHE A 11 -21.59 3.71 9.81
CA PHE A 11 -22.57 4.65 9.25
C PHE A 11 -23.36 5.41 10.33
N GLU A 12 -23.26 5.03 11.60
CA GLU A 12 -23.83 5.78 12.73
C GLU A 12 -22.90 6.89 13.25
N MET A 13 -21.67 6.96 12.73
CA MET A 13 -20.66 7.94 13.17
C MET A 13 -20.80 9.27 12.41
N PRO A 14 -20.56 10.43 13.05
CA PRO A 14 -20.64 11.73 12.41
C PRO A 14 -19.48 12.01 11.46
N GLU A 15 -19.68 12.93 10.49
CA GLU A 15 -18.58 13.50 9.72
C GLU A 15 -17.70 14.42 10.60
N ILE A 16 -16.37 14.40 10.51
CA ILE A 16 -15.54 13.35 9.93
C ILE A 16 -15.10 12.39 11.03
N SER A 17 -15.32 11.09 10.84
CA SER A 17 -14.83 10.05 11.77
C SER A 17 -13.73 9.22 11.13
N ALA A 18 -12.60 9.08 11.81
CA ALA A 18 -11.44 8.37 11.29
C ALA A 18 -10.57 7.75 12.39
N THR A 19 -9.58 6.94 12.01
CA THR A 19 -8.62 6.36 12.96
C THR A 19 -7.43 7.31 13.12
N GLY A 20 -6.97 7.52 14.36
CA GLY A 20 -5.76 8.32 14.61
C GLY A 20 -4.50 7.68 14.04
N ASN A 21 -3.64 8.52 13.47
CA ASN A 21 -2.33 8.15 12.93
C ASN A 21 -1.21 8.63 13.87
N ASN A 22 -0.45 9.66 13.47
CA ASN A 22 0.60 10.29 14.27
C ASN A 22 0.07 11.58 14.93
N ALA A 23 0.43 11.80 16.21
CA ALA A 23 0.01 12.96 16.99
C ALA A 23 -1.52 13.23 16.92
N THR A 24 -1.91 14.40 16.43
CA THR A 24 -3.32 14.84 16.29
C THR A 24 -3.93 14.49 14.93
N LEU A 25 -3.17 13.85 14.04
CA LEU A 25 -3.56 13.59 12.66
C LEU A 25 -4.36 12.29 12.55
N PHE A 26 -5.35 12.26 11.67
CA PHE A 26 -6.06 11.04 11.30
C PHE A 26 -5.44 10.36 10.08
N ASN A 27 -5.66 9.05 9.97
CA ASN A 27 -5.37 8.27 8.76
C ASN A 27 -6.56 8.34 7.82
N SER A 28 -6.36 8.84 6.59
CA SER A 28 -7.41 9.00 5.58
C SER A 28 -7.81 7.68 4.90
N GLY A 29 -7.18 6.55 5.26
CA GLY A 29 -7.47 5.25 4.66
C GLY A 29 -8.93 4.82 4.85
N VAL A 30 -9.47 4.98 6.07
CA VAL A 30 -10.89 4.75 6.39
C VAL A 30 -11.44 6.01 7.05
N MET A 31 -12.47 6.58 6.44
CA MET A 31 -13.17 7.75 6.94
C MET A 31 -14.68 7.57 6.79
N VAL A 32 -15.43 8.14 7.71
CA VAL A 32 -16.87 8.35 7.59
C VAL A 32 -17.08 9.81 7.23
N VAL A 33 -17.74 10.04 6.10
CA VAL A 33 -17.99 11.36 5.51
C VAL A 33 -19.45 11.45 5.05
N GLU A 34 -20.00 12.65 5.06
CA GLU A 34 -21.31 13.00 4.54
C GLU A 34 -21.13 13.64 3.15
N PRO A 35 -21.57 12.97 2.07
CA PRO A 35 -21.42 13.52 0.72
C PRO A 35 -22.13 14.88 0.59
N SER A 36 -21.37 15.91 0.24
CA SER A 36 -21.85 17.29 0.10
C SER A 36 -21.21 17.94 -1.12
N ASN A 37 -22.04 18.43 -2.05
CA ASN A 37 -21.55 19.14 -3.22
C ASN A 37 -20.83 20.44 -2.84
N SER A 38 -21.30 21.13 -1.79
CA SER A 38 -20.65 22.33 -1.28
C SER A 38 -19.26 22.03 -0.71
N THR A 39 -19.11 20.93 0.05
CA THR A 39 -17.82 20.50 0.57
C THR A 39 -16.88 20.11 -0.57
N PHE A 40 -17.36 19.36 -1.56
CA PHE A 40 -16.57 19.00 -2.73
C PHE A 40 -16.08 20.25 -3.49
N GLN A 41 -16.97 21.21 -3.77
CA GLN A 41 -16.62 22.46 -4.44
C GLN A 41 -15.59 23.26 -3.64
N LEU A 42 -15.75 23.38 -2.32
CA LEU A 42 -14.77 24.03 -1.44
C LEU A 42 -13.39 23.39 -1.61
N LEU A 43 -13.29 22.05 -1.55
CA LEU A 43 -12.01 21.35 -1.70
C LEU A 43 -11.41 21.58 -3.09
N MET A 44 -12.23 21.50 -4.15
CA MET A 44 -11.76 21.68 -5.52
C MET A 44 -11.27 23.10 -5.79
N ASP A 45 -11.98 24.11 -5.30
CA ASP A 45 -11.64 25.52 -5.49
C ASP A 45 -10.32 25.88 -4.79
N HIS A 46 -10.01 25.22 -3.66
CA HIS A 46 -8.82 25.50 -2.85
C HIS A 46 -7.70 24.45 -3.05
N ILE A 47 -7.77 23.60 -4.08
CA ILE A 47 -6.80 22.51 -4.29
C ILE A 47 -5.36 23.02 -4.48
N ASN A 48 -5.19 24.22 -5.03
CA ASN A 48 -3.89 24.86 -5.24
C ASN A 48 -3.45 25.76 -4.08
N GLU A 49 -4.34 26.02 -3.12
CA GLU A 49 -4.10 26.92 -1.98
C GLU A 49 -3.74 26.13 -0.72
N ILE A 50 -4.44 25.02 -0.46
CA ILE A 50 -4.20 24.16 0.69
C ILE A 50 -3.08 23.18 0.37
N VAL A 51 -1.94 23.34 1.06
CA VAL A 51 -0.74 22.52 0.82
C VAL A 51 -0.78 21.26 1.68
N SER A 52 -0.82 20.10 1.04
CA SER A 52 -0.67 18.83 1.73
C SER A 52 0.73 18.67 2.33
N TYR A 53 0.82 18.50 3.66
CA TYR A 53 2.12 18.32 4.34
C TYR A 53 2.90 17.09 3.89
N ASN A 54 2.24 16.09 3.27
CA ASN A 54 2.87 14.86 2.77
C ASN A 54 2.66 14.64 1.26
N GLY A 55 2.10 15.63 0.55
CA GLY A 55 1.81 15.56 -0.88
C GLY A 55 0.65 14.63 -1.28
N GLY A 56 0.01 13.95 -0.32
CA GLY A 56 -1.12 13.04 -0.57
C GLY A 56 -2.45 13.56 -0.01
N ASP A 57 -3.50 12.75 -0.16
CA ASP A 57 -4.84 13.04 0.35
C ASP A 57 -4.86 13.16 1.89
N GLN A 58 -4.11 12.31 2.61
CA GLN A 58 -4.05 12.36 4.06
C GLN A 58 -3.56 13.72 4.55
N GLY A 59 -2.52 14.27 3.92
CA GLY A 59 -1.99 15.58 4.31
C GLY A 59 -2.98 16.68 4.02
N TYR A 60 -3.52 16.70 2.81
CA TYR A 60 -4.51 17.68 2.38
C TYR A 60 -5.75 17.70 3.28
N LEU A 61 -6.32 16.52 3.56
CA LEU A 61 -7.54 16.40 4.36
C LEU A 61 -7.31 16.74 5.83
N ASN A 62 -6.10 16.53 6.39
CA ASN A 62 -5.80 16.95 7.76
C ASN A 62 -5.61 18.48 7.87
N GLU A 63 -5.23 19.18 6.79
CA GLU A 63 -5.22 20.64 6.76
C GLU A 63 -6.65 21.21 6.70
N VAL A 64 -7.56 20.54 5.98
CA VAL A 64 -8.98 20.93 5.89
C VAL A 64 -9.72 20.63 7.19
N TYR A 65 -9.63 19.38 7.66
CA TYR A 65 -10.37 18.88 8.81
C TYR A 65 -9.49 18.89 10.07
N THR A 66 -9.43 20.05 10.71
CA THR A 66 -8.67 20.23 11.96
C THR A 66 -9.37 19.65 13.20
N TRP A 67 -10.66 19.35 13.09
CA TRP A 67 -11.48 18.68 14.12
C TRP A 67 -12.11 17.42 13.53
N TRP A 68 -11.99 16.30 14.23
CA TRP A 68 -12.48 15.00 13.79
C TRP A 68 -12.82 14.08 14.97
N HIS A 69 -13.66 13.08 14.71
CA HIS A 69 -14.10 12.10 15.69
C HIS A 69 -13.26 10.82 15.59
N ARG A 70 -12.72 10.38 16.73
CA ARG A 70 -11.88 9.18 16.77
C ARG A 70 -12.71 7.91 16.77
N ILE A 71 -12.45 7.01 15.81
CA ILE A 71 -12.85 5.59 15.86
C ILE A 71 -11.68 4.69 16.32
N PRO A 72 -11.96 3.47 16.85
CA PRO A 72 -10.92 2.57 17.33
C PRO A 72 -9.93 2.12 16.24
N LYS A 73 -8.66 1.91 16.61
CA LYS A 73 -7.60 1.48 15.66
C LYS A 73 -7.90 0.18 14.92
N HIS A 74 -8.76 -0.69 15.47
CA HIS A 74 -9.17 -1.93 14.81
C HIS A 74 -9.98 -1.71 13.52
N MET A 75 -10.50 -0.49 13.32
CA MET A 75 -11.28 -0.09 12.14
C MET A 75 -10.40 0.35 10.96
N ASN A 76 -9.10 0.54 11.18
CA ASN A 76 -8.12 0.87 10.13
C ASN A 76 -6.72 0.50 10.63
N PHE A 77 -6.48 -0.80 10.81
CA PHE A 77 -5.24 -1.27 11.43
C PHE A 77 -4.15 -1.40 10.37
N LEU A 78 -3.04 -0.69 10.54
CA LEU A 78 -1.95 -0.66 9.56
C LEU A 78 -1.14 -1.97 9.58
N LYS A 79 -0.85 -2.52 8.40
CA LYS A 79 0.18 -3.53 8.19
C LYS A 79 1.55 -2.84 8.24
N HIS A 80 2.00 -2.53 9.45
CA HIS A 80 3.24 -1.79 9.70
C HIS A 80 3.84 -2.18 11.05
N PHE A 81 5.13 -2.48 11.05
CA PHE A 81 5.99 -2.68 12.21
C PHE A 81 6.87 -1.44 12.36
N TRP A 82 6.70 -0.70 13.46
CA TRP A 82 7.45 0.53 13.68
C TRP A 82 8.86 0.22 14.15
N GLU A 83 9.79 1.11 13.84
CA GLU A 83 11.12 1.09 14.46
C GLU A 83 10.96 1.21 15.99
N GLY A 84 11.62 0.30 16.72
CA GLY A 84 11.50 0.22 18.19
C GLY A 84 10.30 -0.57 18.71
N ASP A 85 9.46 -1.18 17.85
CA ASP A 85 8.44 -2.12 18.33
C ASP A 85 9.11 -3.29 19.08
N GLU A 86 8.71 -3.50 20.34
CA GLU A 86 9.15 -4.64 21.15
C GLU A 86 8.72 -5.98 20.53
N PRO A 87 9.45 -7.09 20.77
CA PRO A 87 9.13 -8.41 20.21
C PRO A 87 7.68 -8.85 20.46
N GLU A 88 7.13 -8.57 21.65
CA GLU A 88 5.75 -8.90 22.01
C GLU A 88 4.73 -8.11 21.17
N ILE A 89 5.04 -6.86 20.84
CA ILE A 89 4.19 -6.03 19.96
C ILE A 89 4.21 -6.56 18.54
N LYS A 90 5.39 -6.94 18.02
CA LYS A 90 5.52 -7.56 16.69
C LYS A 90 4.77 -8.89 16.62
N GLN A 91 4.87 -9.72 17.66
CA GLN A 91 4.14 -10.98 17.76
C GLN A 91 2.62 -10.75 17.84
N MET A 92 2.18 -9.78 18.66
CA MET A 92 0.77 -9.40 18.75
C MET A 92 0.22 -8.93 17.40
N LYS A 93 0.92 -8.05 16.68
CA LYS A 93 0.53 -7.59 15.34
C LYS A 93 0.41 -8.75 14.36
N THR A 94 1.42 -9.61 14.31
CA THR A 94 1.42 -10.83 13.48
C THR A 94 0.21 -11.71 13.79
N ARG A 95 -0.12 -11.91 15.07
CA ARG A 95 -1.33 -12.65 15.48
C ARG A 95 -2.60 -11.97 14.98
N LEU A 96 -2.72 -10.65 15.13
CA LEU A 96 -3.89 -9.89 14.69
C LEU A 96 -4.10 -9.97 13.17
N PHE A 97 -3.03 -10.06 12.37
CA PHE A 97 -3.10 -10.16 10.92
C PHE A 97 -3.68 -11.50 10.41
N GLY A 98 -3.57 -12.58 11.19
CA GLY A 98 -3.91 -13.94 10.74
C GLY A 98 -4.90 -14.71 11.61
N THR A 99 -5.37 -14.14 12.72
CA THR A 99 -6.32 -14.81 13.62
C THR A 99 -7.65 -15.10 12.93
N ASP A 100 -8.24 -16.25 13.26
CA ASP A 100 -9.55 -16.69 12.79
C ASP A 100 -10.35 -17.23 13.99
N PRO A 101 -11.50 -16.63 14.37
CA PRO A 101 -12.17 -15.50 13.73
C PRO A 101 -11.34 -14.20 13.76
N PRO A 102 -11.50 -13.30 12.77
CA PRO A 102 -10.79 -12.02 12.74
C PRO A 102 -11.13 -11.16 13.96
N ILE A 103 -10.10 -10.58 14.58
CA ILE A 103 -10.26 -9.56 15.64
C ILE A 103 -10.38 -8.17 15.01
N LEU A 104 -9.52 -7.88 14.04
CA LEU A 104 -9.51 -6.63 13.27
C LEU A 104 -10.77 -6.54 12.41
N TYR A 105 -11.31 -5.34 12.27
CA TYR A 105 -12.38 -5.06 11.30
C TYR A 105 -11.79 -4.77 9.93
N VAL A 106 -10.70 -4.01 9.89
CA VAL A 106 -10.02 -3.62 8.65
C VAL A 106 -8.51 -3.75 8.80
N LEU A 107 -7.88 -4.38 7.81
CA LEU A 107 -6.43 -4.42 7.66
C LEU A 107 -5.99 -3.53 6.48
N HIS A 108 -5.15 -2.54 6.77
CA HIS A 108 -4.66 -1.56 5.81
C HIS A 108 -3.23 -1.92 5.37
N TYR A 109 -3.10 -2.42 4.15
CA TYR A 109 -1.83 -2.80 3.54
C TYR A 109 -1.05 -1.57 3.09
N LEU A 110 0.07 -1.29 3.76
CA LEU A 110 1.11 -0.34 3.32
C LEU A 110 2.19 -1.08 2.52
N GLY A 111 3.09 -0.31 1.88
CA GLY A 111 4.08 -0.83 0.94
C GLY A 111 3.47 -1.41 -0.34
N ASN A 112 4.18 -2.37 -0.93
CA ASN A 112 3.71 -3.14 -2.08
C ASN A 112 2.44 -3.91 -1.72
N LYS A 113 1.46 -3.85 -2.62
CA LYS A 113 0.16 -4.51 -2.42
C LYS A 113 0.27 -6.02 -2.66
N PRO A 114 -0.48 -6.88 -1.95
CA PRO A 114 -0.35 -8.33 -2.08
C PRO A 114 -0.51 -8.86 -3.51
N TRP A 115 -1.39 -8.27 -4.32
CA TRP A 115 -1.60 -8.66 -5.72
C TRP A 115 -0.44 -8.30 -6.64
N LEU A 116 0.44 -7.36 -6.24
CA LEU A 116 1.66 -6.99 -6.98
C LEU A 116 2.86 -7.88 -6.63
N CYS A 117 2.77 -8.65 -5.55
CA CYS A 117 3.75 -9.66 -5.17
C CYS A 117 3.34 -11.03 -5.71
N PHE A 118 4.28 -11.99 -5.79
CA PHE A 118 3.92 -13.40 -5.95
C PHE A 118 3.23 -13.95 -4.69
N ARG A 119 2.53 -15.07 -4.83
CA ARG A 119 1.76 -15.71 -3.74
C ARG A 119 2.63 -16.30 -2.63
N ASP A 120 3.88 -16.65 -2.93
CA ASP A 120 4.72 -17.46 -2.06
C ASP A 120 5.14 -16.74 -0.76
N TYR A 121 5.38 -15.42 -0.82
CA TYR A 121 5.70 -14.58 0.34
C TYR A 121 5.41 -13.09 0.06
N ASP A 122 5.43 -12.26 1.10
CA ASP A 122 5.27 -10.81 0.96
C ASP A 122 6.52 -10.18 0.32
N CYS A 123 6.44 -9.74 -0.93
CA CYS A 123 7.60 -9.19 -1.65
C CYS A 123 8.19 -7.91 -1.04
N ASN A 124 7.49 -7.28 -0.08
CA ASN A 124 8.07 -6.20 0.73
C ASN A 124 9.35 -6.63 1.47
N TRP A 125 9.56 -7.93 1.75
CA TRP A 125 10.80 -8.44 2.35
C TRP A 125 12.06 -8.16 1.50
N ASN A 126 11.91 -8.09 0.17
CA ASN A 126 13.05 -7.92 -0.73
C ASN A 126 13.50 -6.46 -0.90
N VAL A 127 12.78 -5.49 -0.32
CA VAL A 127 13.07 -4.07 -0.48
C VAL A 127 13.28 -3.47 0.91
N ASP A 128 14.51 -3.03 1.20
CA ASP A 128 14.94 -2.51 2.51
C ASP A 128 13.92 -1.56 3.15
N ILE A 129 13.57 -0.49 2.44
CA ILE A 129 12.65 0.55 2.90
C ILE A 129 11.20 0.07 3.09
N LEU A 130 10.86 -1.13 2.62
CA LEU A 130 9.52 -1.70 2.73
C LEU A 130 9.44 -2.84 3.74
N GLN A 131 10.55 -3.27 4.35
CA GLN A 131 10.55 -4.37 5.31
C GLN A 131 9.67 -4.07 6.53
N GLU A 132 9.54 -2.80 6.92
CA GLU A 132 8.63 -2.37 7.98
C GLU A 132 7.15 -2.70 7.68
N PHE A 133 6.79 -2.89 6.41
CA PHE A 133 5.45 -3.30 6.00
C PHE A 133 5.34 -4.81 5.76
N ALA A 134 6.44 -5.57 5.75
CA ALA A 134 6.43 -6.95 5.30
C ALA A 134 5.76 -7.90 6.31
N SER A 135 4.82 -8.73 5.85
CA SER A 135 4.21 -9.78 6.67
C SER A 135 3.60 -10.89 5.83
N ASP A 136 4.21 -12.07 5.87
CA ASP A 136 3.68 -13.27 5.22
C ASP A 136 2.32 -13.70 5.76
N VAL A 137 2.05 -13.43 7.04
CA VAL A 137 0.75 -13.71 7.65
C VAL A 137 -0.32 -12.82 7.05
N ALA A 138 -0.08 -11.50 6.98
CA ALA A 138 -1.01 -10.58 6.33
C ALA A 138 -1.14 -10.89 4.83
N HIS A 139 -0.05 -11.27 4.16
CA HIS A 139 -0.06 -11.66 2.74
C HIS A 139 -0.98 -12.86 2.49
N LYS A 140 -0.84 -13.92 3.29
CA LYS A 140 -1.72 -15.10 3.25
C LYS A 140 -3.18 -14.74 3.53
N THR A 141 -3.44 -13.85 4.48
CA THR A 141 -4.80 -13.37 4.78
C THR A 141 -5.45 -12.71 3.56
N TRP A 142 -4.69 -11.92 2.78
CA TRP A 142 -5.21 -11.33 1.55
C TRP A 142 -5.51 -12.38 0.49
N TRP A 143 -4.59 -13.32 0.28
CA TRP A 143 -4.77 -14.40 -0.72
C TRP A 143 -5.96 -15.31 -0.40
N ARG A 144 -6.27 -15.54 0.87
CA ARG A 144 -7.50 -16.24 1.27
C ARG A 144 -8.78 -15.55 0.77
N VAL A 145 -8.81 -14.22 0.81
CA VAL A 145 -9.95 -13.45 0.27
C VAL A 145 -9.95 -13.51 -1.25
N HIS A 146 -8.78 -13.36 -1.88
CA HIS A 146 -8.66 -13.50 -3.33
C HIS A 146 -9.18 -14.84 -3.85
N ASP A 147 -8.81 -15.93 -3.20
CA ASP A 147 -9.21 -17.28 -3.60
C ASP A 147 -10.71 -17.53 -3.42
N ALA A 148 -11.38 -16.78 -2.53
CA ALA A 148 -12.83 -16.81 -2.38
C ALA A 148 -13.56 -15.91 -3.40
N MET A 149 -12.84 -15.06 -4.15
CA MET A 149 -13.46 -14.24 -5.19
C MET A 149 -13.81 -15.08 -6.43
N PRO A 150 -14.87 -14.72 -7.18
CA PRO A 150 -15.15 -15.30 -8.49
C PRO A 150 -13.94 -15.26 -9.44
N GLU A 151 -13.72 -16.31 -10.23
CA GLU A 151 -12.56 -16.45 -11.13
C GLU A 151 -12.43 -15.28 -12.11
N ASN A 152 -13.55 -14.73 -12.58
CA ASN A 152 -13.56 -13.57 -13.46
C ASN A 152 -13.03 -12.29 -12.81
N LEU A 153 -12.97 -12.21 -11.48
CA LEU A 153 -12.35 -11.10 -10.75
C LEU A 153 -10.87 -11.38 -10.46
N GLN A 154 -10.49 -12.63 -10.25
CA GLN A 154 -9.10 -13.03 -9.99
C GLN A 154 -8.15 -12.63 -11.15
N LYS A 155 -8.65 -12.63 -12.39
CA LYS A 155 -7.87 -12.22 -13.58
C LYS A 155 -7.36 -10.77 -13.53
N PHE A 156 -7.99 -9.88 -12.75
CA PHE A 156 -7.51 -8.51 -12.57
C PHE A 156 -6.26 -8.43 -11.68
N CYS A 157 -5.89 -9.54 -11.03
CA CYS A 157 -4.69 -9.67 -10.22
C CYS A 157 -3.56 -10.41 -10.95
N LEU A 158 -3.65 -10.61 -12.27
CA LEU A 158 -2.53 -11.08 -13.08
C LEU A 158 -1.40 -10.05 -13.08
N LEU A 159 -0.17 -10.54 -13.20
CA LEU A 159 1.03 -9.70 -13.17
C LEU A 159 1.46 -9.34 -14.60
N ARG A 160 1.67 -8.05 -14.84
CA ARG A 160 2.36 -7.58 -16.05
C ARG A 160 3.77 -8.15 -16.12
N SER A 161 4.28 -8.32 -17.32
CA SER A 161 5.63 -8.83 -17.59
C SER A 161 6.70 -7.97 -16.91
N LYS A 162 6.54 -6.64 -16.99
CA LYS A 162 7.38 -5.68 -16.28
C LYS A 162 7.37 -5.90 -14.75
N GLN A 163 6.20 -6.18 -14.17
CA GLN A 163 6.10 -6.43 -12.73
C GLN A 163 6.82 -7.72 -12.32
N LYS A 164 6.75 -8.78 -13.14
CA LYS A 164 7.50 -10.03 -12.90
C LYS A 164 9.01 -9.77 -12.89
N ALA A 165 9.51 -9.02 -13.87
CA ALA A 165 10.91 -8.62 -13.94
C ALA A 165 11.33 -7.77 -12.74
N GLN A 166 10.51 -6.81 -12.31
CA GLN A 166 10.78 -6.01 -11.10
C GLN A 166 10.90 -6.90 -9.85
N LEU A 167 9.97 -7.86 -9.66
CA LEU A 167 10.00 -8.76 -8.51
C LEU A 167 11.26 -9.63 -8.47
N GLU A 168 11.69 -10.15 -9.62
CA GLU A 168 12.94 -10.93 -9.71
C GLU A 168 14.17 -10.06 -9.50
N TRP A 169 14.18 -8.83 -10.03
CA TRP A 169 15.24 -7.87 -9.76
C TRP A 169 15.38 -7.57 -8.27
N ASP A 170 14.26 -7.30 -7.58
CA ASP A 170 14.25 -7.04 -6.13
C ASP A 170 14.75 -8.26 -5.36
N ARG A 171 14.35 -9.47 -5.75
CA ARG A 171 14.86 -10.72 -5.17
C ARG A 171 16.40 -10.83 -5.33
N MET A 172 16.92 -10.53 -6.52
CA MET A 172 18.37 -10.53 -6.78
C MET A 172 19.10 -9.47 -5.95
N GLN A 173 18.52 -8.28 -5.74
CA GLN A 173 19.12 -7.26 -4.89
C GLN A 173 19.13 -7.69 -3.41
N ALA A 174 18.06 -8.31 -2.92
CA ALA A 174 18.01 -8.86 -1.57
C ALA A 174 19.02 -10.00 -1.36
N GLU A 175 19.21 -10.86 -2.36
CA GLU A 175 20.26 -11.89 -2.37
C GLU A 175 21.67 -11.27 -2.34
N LYS A 176 21.94 -10.29 -3.20
CA LYS A 176 23.21 -9.57 -3.23
C LYS A 176 23.48 -8.82 -1.93
N GLY A 177 22.45 -8.24 -1.33
CA GLY A 177 22.48 -7.58 -0.02
C GLY A 177 22.54 -8.54 1.16
N ASN A 178 22.43 -9.85 0.91
CA ASN A 178 22.42 -10.92 1.91
C ASN A 178 21.42 -10.65 3.06
N TYR A 179 20.18 -10.31 2.70
CA TYR A 179 19.13 -10.05 3.68
C TYR A 179 18.92 -11.24 4.61
N THR A 180 18.83 -10.96 5.92
CA THR A 180 18.92 -11.96 6.99
C THR A 180 17.62 -12.76 7.17
N ASP A 181 16.48 -12.24 6.74
CA ASP A 181 15.19 -12.93 6.76
C ASP A 181 15.13 -14.11 5.78
N GLY A 182 15.94 -14.09 4.72
CA GLY A 182 16.12 -15.21 3.80
C GLY A 182 14.96 -15.45 2.81
N HIS A 183 13.97 -14.56 2.69
CA HIS A 183 12.84 -14.75 1.76
C HIS A 183 13.27 -14.82 0.30
N TRP A 184 14.37 -14.15 -0.07
CA TRP A 184 14.95 -14.21 -1.42
C TRP A 184 15.35 -15.62 -1.88
N LYS A 185 15.47 -16.59 -0.96
CA LYS A 185 15.76 -18.01 -1.24
C LYS A 185 14.50 -18.82 -1.58
N ILE A 186 13.31 -18.28 -1.33
CA ILE A 186 12.05 -18.99 -1.53
C ILE A 186 11.79 -19.16 -3.04
N LYS A 187 11.60 -20.41 -3.47
CA LYS A 187 11.23 -20.71 -4.86
C LYS A 187 9.77 -20.32 -5.12
N ILE A 188 9.57 -19.47 -6.12
CA ILE A 188 8.24 -19.03 -6.57
C ILE A 188 7.48 -20.20 -7.20
N LYS A 189 6.26 -20.47 -6.72
CA LYS A 189 5.33 -21.48 -7.26
C LYS A 189 4.06 -20.85 -7.83
N ASP A 190 3.90 -19.55 -7.66
CA ASP A 190 2.77 -18.81 -8.19
C ASP A 190 2.66 -18.95 -9.71
N LYS A 191 1.55 -19.54 -10.18
CA LYS A 191 1.25 -19.74 -11.60
C LYS A 191 1.23 -18.45 -12.41
N ARG A 192 1.05 -17.29 -11.76
CA ARG A 192 1.09 -15.99 -12.42
C ARG A 192 2.47 -15.66 -13.01
N LEU A 193 3.54 -16.32 -12.55
CA LEU A 193 4.86 -16.20 -13.16
C LEU A 193 4.82 -16.64 -14.63
N GLU A 194 4.20 -17.79 -14.91
CA GLU A 194 4.09 -18.37 -16.25
C GLU A 194 2.87 -17.84 -17.04
N THR A 195 1.87 -17.29 -16.34
CA THR A 195 0.64 -16.81 -16.99
C THR A 195 0.88 -15.50 -17.74
N CYS A 196 0.51 -15.48 -19.03
CA CYS A 196 0.70 -14.33 -19.92
C CYS A 196 -0.64 -13.84 -20.45
N TYR A 197 -0.88 -12.53 -20.36
CA TYR A 197 -2.06 -11.88 -20.94
C TYR A 197 -1.71 -10.65 -21.80
N GLU A 198 -0.43 -10.30 -21.87
CA GLU A 198 0.12 -9.25 -22.72
C GLU A 198 0.76 -9.88 -23.97
N ASP A 199 0.78 -9.16 -25.09
CA ASP A 199 1.39 -9.63 -26.34
C ASP A 199 2.89 -9.95 -26.17
N PHE A 200 3.57 -9.20 -25.30
CA PHE A 200 4.94 -9.46 -24.89
C PHE A 200 4.95 -9.99 -23.45
N CYS A 201 5.41 -11.23 -23.27
CA CYS A 201 5.46 -11.87 -21.95
C CYS A 201 6.82 -12.46 -21.58
N TYR A 202 7.86 -12.19 -22.38
CA TYR A 202 9.20 -12.67 -22.09
C TYR A 202 9.89 -11.74 -21.07
N TRP A 203 9.42 -11.80 -19.83
CA TRP A 203 9.84 -10.91 -18.75
C TRP A 203 11.32 -11.10 -18.39
N GLU A 204 11.90 -12.30 -18.58
CA GLU A 204 13.30 -12.59 -18.29
C GLU A 204 14.25 -11.73 -19.14
N SER A 205 13.90 -11.46 -20.41
CA SER A 205 14.69 -10.54 -21.25
C SER A 205 14.71 -9.12 -20.74
N MET A 206 13.69 -8.71 -19.98
CA MET A 206 13.67 -7.38 -19.39
C MET A 206 14.78 -7.19 -18.36
N LEU A 207 15.23 -8.26 -17.71
CA LEU A 207 16.33 -8.18 -16.75
C LEU A 207 17.67 -7.79 -17.39
N TRP A 208 17.87 -8.05 -18.69
CA TRP A 208 19.15 -7.80 -19.36
C TRP A 208 19.50 -6.32 -19.48
N HIS A 209 18.50 -5.44 -19.47
CA HIS A 209 18.68 -4.00 -19.57
C HIS A 209 18.04 -3.26 -18.39
N TRP A 210 17.73 -3.98 -17.30
CA TRP A 210 17.07 -3.41 -16.13
C TRP A 210 18.02 -2.45 -15.41
N GLY A 211 17.66 -1.17 -15.35
CA GLY A 211 18.51 -0.10 -14.81
C GLY A 211 19.31 0.69 -15.85
N ASP A 212 19.22 0.34 -17.14
CA ASP A 212 19.82 1.13 -18.21
C ASP A 212 18.99 2.41 -18.47
N LYS A 213 19.63 3.59 -18.34
CA LYS A 213 18.99 4.90 -18.54
C LYS A 213 18.47 5.15 -19.96
N ASN A 214 18.90 4.36 -20.94
CA ASN A 214 18.58 4.51 -22.36
C ASN A 214 17.40 3.67 -22.83
N TRP A 215 16.79 2.86 -21.95
CA TRP A 215 15.61 2.09 -22.33
C TRP A 215 14.35 2.94 -22.21
N THR A 216 13.74 3.27 -23.35
CA THR A 216 12.42 3.88 -23.41
C THR A 216 11.34 2.85 -23.06
N ASP A 217 10.83 2.94 -21.84
CA ASP A 217 9.55 2.36 -21.42
C ASP A 217 8.40 3.02 -22.20
N ASN A 218 8.06 2.49 -23.37
CA ASN A 218 6.86 2.91 -24.09
C ASN A 218 5.60 2.26 -23.50
N SER A 219 5.23 2.66 -22.28
CA SER A 219 3.86 2.58 -21.77
C SER A 219 3.66 3.50 -20.55
N THR A 220 3.46 4.79 -20.82
CA THR A 220 2.66 5.80 -20.07
C THR A 220 2.79 5.94 -18.54
N ASN A 221 3.28 7.13 -18.18
CA ASN A 221 2.94 8.00 -17.05
C ASN A 221 3.17 7.51 -15.61
N SER A 222 4.42 7.63 -15.14
CA SER A 222 4.63 8.20 -13.80
C SER A 222 4.28 9.70 -13.87
N LEU A 223 3.26 10.13 -13.14
CA LEU A 223 3.07 11.55 -12.83
C LEU A 223 4.26 12.00 -11.98
N SER A 224 5.26 12.61 -12.63
CA SER A 224 6.31 13.34 -11.93
C SER A 224 5.68 14.56 -11.25
N PRO A 225 5.98 14.86 -9.97
CA PRO A 225 5.58 16.13 -9.38
C PRO A 225 6.26 17.29 -10.14
N PRO A 226 5.59 18.45 -10.29
CA PRO A 226 6.19 19.58 -10.97
C PRO A 226 7.45 20.05 -10.25
N PRO A 227 8.49 20.51 -11.00
CA PRO A 227 9.72 20.99 -10.39
C PRO A 227 9.46 22.22 -9.53
N ALA A 228 9.98 22.20 -8.30
CA ALA A 228 9.95 23.34 -7.39
C ALA A 228 10.61 24.56 -8.06
N LEU A 229 9.79 25.57 -8.36
CA LEU A 229 10.26 26.89 -8.75
C LEU A 229 11.02 27.49 -7.56
N LYS A 230 12.35 27.57 -7.68
CA LYS A 230 13.17 28.40 -6.80
C LYS A 230 12.89 29.87 -7.14
N THR A 231 12.07 30.53 -6.35
CA THR A 231 12.05 32.00 -6.29
C THR A 231 12.92 32.47 -5.13
N PRO A 232 13.72 33.54 -5.32
CA PRO A 232 14.61 34.05 -4.29
C PRO A 232 13.81 34.82 -3.24
N LEU A 233 14.19 34.66 -1.97
CA LEU A 233 13.72 35.49 -0.86
C LEU A 233 14.05 36.97 -1.18
N SER A 234 13.01 37.77 -1.42
CA SER A 234 13.07 39.22 -1.27
C SER A 234 12.15 39.62 -0.12
N SER A 235 12.78 39.96 0.99
CA SER A 235 12.35 40.83 2.10
C SER A 235 11.06 41.64 1.89
N LEU A 236 10.08 41.42 2.77
CA LEU A 236 9.50 42.39 3.72
C LEU A 236 8.58 41.67 4.72
#